data_AF-A0A183B4M7-F1
#
_entry.id   AF-A0A183B4M7-F1
#
_cell.length_a   1.000
_cell.length_b   1.000
_cell.length_c   1.000
_cell.angle_alpha   90.00
_cell.angle_beta   90.00
_cell.angle_gamma   90.00
#
_symmetry.space_group_name_H-M   'P 1'
#
loop_
_entity.id
_entity.type
_entity.pdbx_description
1 polymer ?
#
loop_
_entity_poly.entity_id
_entity_poly.type
_entity_poly.pdbx_seq_one_letter_code
_entity_poly.pdbx_strand_id
1 'polypeptide(L)'
;MELLGVLPTELESLQIKKSELMRLTEADRALLAGLNRRPNISMDKTLVAQIQHLCTIGLKGEIEVLDNLGAQALSEYLTRKLSAFDIQ
;
A
#
# COMPACT_ATOMS: atom_id res chain seq x y z
N MET A 1 -11.85 10.34 0.75
CA MET A 1 -11.65 9.19 1.64
C MET A 1 -10.20 8.83 1.49
N GLU A 2 -9.44 8.85 2.58
CA GLU A 2 -8.00 8.66 2.54
C GLU A 2 -7.63 7.21 2.83
N LEU A 3 -6.63 6.69 2.10
CA LEU A 3 -6.14 5.33 2.29
C LEU A 3 -5.04 5.34 3.38
N LEU A 4 -5.38 4.84 4.58
CA LEU A 4 -4.53 4.87 5.77
C LEU A 4 -3.76 3.56 6.05
N GLY A 5 -3.92 2.54 5.20
CA GLY A 5 -3.18 1.26 5.30
C GLY A 5 -1.75 1.34 4.74
N VAL A 6 -1.01 0.23 4.77
CA VAL A 6 0.31 0.14 4.12
C VAL A 6 0.14 0.36 2.62
N LEU A 7 0.69 1.44 2.11
CA LEU A 7 0.55 1.79 0.71
C LEU A 7 1.57 1.00 -0.12
N PRO A 8 1.19 0.57 -1.32
CA PRO A 8 2.11 -0.03 -2.26
C PRO A 8 3.42 0.74 -2.44
N THR A 9 3.34 2.06 -2.61
CA THR A 9 4.52 2.93 -2.77
C THR A 9 5.42 2.99 -1.54
N GLU A 10 4.92 2.59 -0.38
CA GLU A 10 5.69 2.55 0.86
C GLU A 10 6.46 1.25 1.02
N LEU A 11 6.04 0.16 0.37
CA LEU A 11 6.61 -1.19 0.56
C LEU A 11 8.12 -1.27 0.28
N GLU A 12 8.63 -0.45 -0.64
CA GLU A 12 10.07 -0.39 -0.92
C GLU A 12 10.84 0.47 0.09
N SER A 13 10.17 1.47 0.69
CA SER A 13 10.78 2.40 1.65
C SER A 13 10.71 1.91 3.10
N LEU A 14 9.66 1.16 3.43
CA LEU A 14 9.56 0.38 4.65
C LEU A 14 10.52 -0.78 4.47
N GLN A 15 11.45 -0.98 5.41
CA GLN A 15 12.46 -2.04 5.35
C GLN A 15 11.84 -3.44 5.60
N ILE A 16 10.69 -3.71 5.01
CA ILE A 16 9.96 -4.97 5.07
C ILE A 16 10.79 -6.02 4.33
N LYS A 17 10.94 -7.19 4.93
CA LYS A 17 11.69 -8.27 4.30
C LYS A 17 10.91 -8.77 3.09
N LYS A 18 11.60 -8.91 1.94
CA LYS A 18 10.97 -9.44 0.71
C LYS A 18 10.33 -10.82 0.89
N SER A 19 10.79 -11.61 1.87
CA SER A 19 10.22 -12.92 2.22
C SER A 19 8.81 -12.84 2.82
N GLU A 20 8.40 -11.67 3.30
CA GLU A 20 7.08 -11.43 3.91
C GLU A 20 6.09 -10.82 2.90
N LEU A 21 6.58 -10.52 1.70
CA LEU A 21 5.76 -10.06 0.60
C LEU A 21 5.40 -11.25 -0.30
N MET A 22 4.14 -11.27 -0.72
CA MET A 22 3.61 -12.25 -1.65
C MET A 22 3.62 -11.70 -3.06
N ARG A 23 3.87 -12.58 -4.04
CA ARG A 23 3.69 -12.21 -5.46
C ARG A 23 2.22 -12.01 -5.77
N LEU A 24 1.92 -11.03 -6.61
CA LEU A 24 0.59 -10.90 -7.21
C LEU A 24 0.29 -12.13 -8.07
N THR A 25 -0.86 -12.74 -7.81
CA THR A 25 -1.42 -13.81 -8.62
C THR A 25 -2.10 -13.25 -9.87
N GLU A 26 -2.46 -14.12 -10.81
CA GLU A 26 -3.24 -13.71 -11.99
C GLU A 26 -4.61 -13.14 -11.59
N ALA A 27 -5.24 -13.71 -10.55
CA ALA A 27 -6.50 -13.19 -10.02
C ALA A 27 -6.35 -11.78 -9.46
N ASP A 28 -5.25 -11.49 -8.74
CA ASP A 28 -4.96 -10.14 -8.25
C ASP A 28 -4.82 -9.15 -9.42
N ARG A 29 -4.09 -9.53 -10.48
CA ARG A 29 -3.90 -8.68 -11.67
C ARG A 29 -5.21 -8.39 -12.40
N ALA A 30 -6.06 -9.40 -12.57
CA ALA A 30 -7.39 -9.24 -13.15
C ALA A 30 -8.25 -8.27 -12.32
N LEU A 31 -8.18 -8.38 -10.99
CA LEU A 31 -8.90 -7.49 -10.08
C LEU A 31 -8.39 -6.05 -10.16
N LEU A 32 -7.07 -5.83 -10.15
CA LEU A 32 -6.46 -4.50 -10.31
C LEU A 32 -6.83 -3.86 -11.65
N ALA A 33 -6.82 -4.64 -12.74
CA ALA A 33 -7.25 -4.16 -14.05
C ALA A 33 -8.74 -3.77 -14.06
N GLY A 34 -9.59 -4.53 -13.35
CA GLY A 34 -11.00 -4.21 -13.17
C GLY A 34 -11.22 -2.96 -12.32
N LEU A 35 -10.48 -2.77 -11.24
CA LEU A 35 -10.54 -1.58 -10.39
C LEU A 35 -10.19 -0.32 -11.16
N ASN A 36 -9.12 -0.36 -11.96
CA ASN A 36 -8.64 0.80 -12.72
C ASN A 36 -9.64 1.29 -13.80
N ARG A 37 -10.62 0.47 -14.17
CA ARG A 37 -11.71 0.84 -15.11
C ARG A 37 -12.92 1.47 -14.44
N ARG A 38 -13.01 1.42 -13.10
CA ARG A 38 -14.16 1.97 -12.37
C ARG A 38 -14.05 3.50 -12.34
N PRO A 39 -15.08 4.26 -12.76
CA PRO A 39 -14.98 5.72 -12.87
C PRO A 39 -14.51 6.43 -11.59
N ASN A 40 -15.00 5.98 -10.43
CA ASN A 40 -14.63 6.54 -9.13
C ASN A 40 -13.18 6.26 -8.72
N ILE A 41 -12.56 5.20 -9.27
CA ILE A 41 -11.15 4.88 -9.04
C ILE A 41 -10.29 5.59 -10.07
N SER A 42 -10.66 5.56 -11.36
CA SER A 42 -9.86 6.16 -12.44
C SER A 42 -9.74 7.68 -12.34
N MET A 43 -10.67 8.36 -11.67
CA MET A 43 -10.60 9.80 -11.40
C MET A 43 -9.74 10.14 -10.17
N ASP A 44 -9.46 9.18 -9.30
CA ASP A 44 -8.61 9.36 -8.12
C ASP A 44 -7.15 9.06 -8.47
N LYS A 45 -6.36 10.12 -8.67
CA LYS A 45 -4.95 10.00 -9.06
C LYS A 45 -4.12 9.25 -8.03
N THR A 46 -4.44 9.36 -6.74
CA THR A 46 -3.71 8.69 -5.67
C THR A 46 -3.96 7.20 -5.76
N LEU A 47 -5.22 6.77 -5.86
CA LEU A 47 -5.55 5.35 -5.99
C LEU A 47 -4.98 4.74 -7.27
N VAL A 48 -5.05 5.45 -8.39
CA VAL A 48 -4.44 5.01 -9.67
C VAL A 48 -2.93 4.81 -9.51
N ALA A 49 -2.23 5.74 -8.87
CA ALA A 49 -0.79 5.62 -8.64
C ALA A 49 -0.44 4.41 -7.77
N GLN A 50 -1.22 4.15 -6.71
CA GLN A 50 -1.01 2.97 -5.86
C GLN A 50 -1.25 1.65 -6.62
N ILE A 51 -2.29 1.59 -7.45
CA ILE A 51 -2.59 0.42 -8.30
C ILE A 51 -1.47 0.19 -9.32
N GLN A 52 -1.00 1.25 -9.98
CA GLN A 52 0.11 1.17 -10.94
C GLN A 52 1.39 0.68 -10.27
N HIS A 53 1.67 1.16 -9.06
CA HIS A 53 2.83 0.72 -8.30
C HIS A 53 2.72 -0.76 -7.93
N LEU A 54 1.57 -1.25 -7.42
CA LEU A 54 1.33 -2.68 -7.19
C LEU A 54 1.60 -3.53 -8.42
N CYS A 55 1.07 -3.12 -9.58
CA CYS A 55 1.28 -3.81 -10.84
C CYS A 55 2.77 -3.87 -11.24
N THR A 56 3.51 -2.80 -10.97
CA THR A 56 4.94 -2.64 -11.29
C THR A 56 5.81 -3.52 -10.41
N ILE A 57 5.65 -3.45 -9.09
CA ILE A 57 6.46 -4.22 -8.15
C ILE A 57 6.04 -5.70 -8.14
N GLY A 58 4.78 -6.00 -8.47
CA GLY A 58 4.26 -7.36 -8.53
C GLY A 58 4.22 -8.07 -7.16
N LEU A 59 4.26 -7.30 -6.08
CA LEU A 59 4.29 -7.74 -4.69
C LEU A 59 3.15 -7.10 -3.90
N LYS A 60 2.60 -7.85 -2.94
CA LYS A 60 1.64 -7.39 -1.94
C LYS A 60 2.07 -7.84 -0.55
N GLY A 61 1.76 -7.05 0.46
CA GLY A 61 1.95 -7.41 1.88
C GLY A 61 0.60 -7.46 2.59
N GLU A 62 0.51 -8.30 3.61
CA GLU A 62 -0.54 -8.20 4.62
C GLU A 62 -0.17 -7.10 5.63
N ILE A 63 -1.08 -6.69 6.50
CA ILE A 63 -0.81 -5.58 7.43
C ILE A 63 0.24 -5.98 8.50
N GLU A 64 0.31 -7.27 8.80
CA GLU A 64 1.22 -7.94 9.72
C GLU A 64 2.70 -7.75 9.36
N VAL A 65 3.02 -7.36 8.11
CA VAL A 65 4.39 -6.99 7.72
C VAL A 65 4.96 -5.85 8.58
N LEU A 66 4.09 -5.03 9.17
CA LEU A 66 4.45 -3.94 10.06
C LEU A 66 4.97 -4.40 11.42
N ASP A 67 4.66 -5.63 11.85
CA ASP A 67 5.14 -6.18 13.13
C ASP A 67 6.67 -6.26 13.17
N ASN A 68 7.30 -6.38 12.00
CA ASN A 68 8.75 -6.44 11.85
C ASN A 68 9.47 -5.11 12.01
N LEU A 69 8.75 -3.98 12.00
CA LEU A 69 9.37 -2.66 12.22
C LEU A 69 9.80 -2.47 13.69
N GLY A 70 9.20 -3.22 14.61
CA GLY A 70 9.34 -3.00 16.04
C GLY A 70 8.48 -1.81 16.52
N ALA A 71 8.16 -1.80 17.82
CA ALA A 71 7.16 -0.90 18.38
C ALA A 71 7.47 0.60 18.16
N GLN A 72 8.74 1.01 18.29
CA GLN A 72 9.12 2.41 18.11
C GLN A 72 8.95 2.87 16.66
N ALA A 73 9.50 2.12 15.69
CA ALA A 73 9.42 2.51 14.29
C ALA A 73 7.98 2.42 13.75
N LEU A 74 7.18 1.46 14.22
CA LEU A 74 5.75 1.41 13.93
C LEU A 74 5.02 2.66 14.45
N SER A 75 5.29 3.06 15.70
CA SER A 75 4.71 4.27 16.29
C SER A 75 5.07 5.52 15.48
N GLU A 76 6.36 5.72 15.16
CA GLU A 76 6.83 6.84 14.35
C GLU A 76 6.21 6.86 12.95
N TYR A 77 6.10 5.69 12.30
CA TYR A 77 5.44 5.55 11.01
C TYR A 77 3.96 5.95 11.07
N LEU A 78 3.21 5.46 12.06
CA LEU A 78 1.79 5.78 12.23
C LEU A 78 1.58 7.26 12.57
N THR A 79 2.38 7.84 13.47
CA THR A 79 2.32 9.26 13.80
C THR A 79 2.55 10.11 12.56
N ARG A 80 3.63 9.85 11.81
CA ARG A 80 3.93 10.59 10.57
C ARG A 80 2.78 10.48 9.57
N LYS A 81 2.19 9.30 9.44
CA LYS A 81 1.10 9.04 8.49
C LYS A 81 -0.18 9.79 8.88
N LEU A 82 -0.57 9.76 10.15
CA LEU A 82 -1.75 10.48 10.65
C LEU A 82 -1.58 12.00 10.58
N SER A 83 -0.39 12.52 10.91
CA SER A 83 -0.09 13.94 10.78
C SER A 83 -0.17 14.45 9.34
N ALA A 84 0.11 13.61 8.34
CA ALA A 84 -0.02 13.98 6.94
C ALA A 84 -1.47 14.18 6.48
N PHE A 85 -2.45 13.72 7.27
CA PHE A 85 -3.89 13.84 6.97
C PHE A 85 -4.59 14.93 7.79
N ASP A 86 -3.86 15.74 8.57
CA ASP A 86 -4.44 16.71 9.53
C ASP A 86 -5.46 16.06 10.51
N ILE A 87 -5.31 14.76 10.77
CA ILE A 87 -6.10 14.05 11.77
C ILE A 87 -5.41 14.31 13.12
N GLN A 88 -5.82 15.40 13.78
CA GLN A 88 -5.46 15.72 15.18
C GLN A 88 -6.43 15.09 16.18
#